data_AF-X1Q198-F1
#
_entry.id   AF-X1Q198-F1
#
_cell.length_a   1.000
_cell.length_b   1.000
_cell.length_c   1.000
_cell.angle_alpha   90.00
_cell.angle_beta   90.00
_cell.angle_gamma   90.00
#
_symmetry.space_group_name_H-M   'P 1'
#
loop_
_entity.id
_entity.type
_entity.pdbx_description
1 polymer ?
#
loop_
_entity_poly.entity_id
_entity_poly.type
_entity_poly.pdbx_seq_one_letter_code
_entity_poly.pdbx_strand_id
1 'polypeptide(L)'
;MVECEVCGKDLKNTQGLSGHMRIVHGSQSLPEQYESPALEHPPSLDEQSAALDEQSPSLDEQSAALAAVLDEYSVELDQRSAALDEQSAALAQRSVELDGHSAALAAVLDEYSVELDQRSAALDHRSAVLPDALVGRYKFLTELGVSIKGRIL
;
A
#
# COMPACT_ATOMS: atom_id res chain seq x y z
N MET A 1 17.19 -77.83 39.39
CA MET A 1 17.55 -76.84 40.43
C MET A 1 18.92 -76.31 40.03
N VAL A 2 19.16 -75.00 40.16
CA VAL A 2 20.41 -74.36 39.73
C VAL A 2 21.01 -73.68 40.94
N GLU A 3 22.25 -74.01 41.28
CA GLU A 3 22.94 -73.47 42.45
C GLU A 3 23.67 -72.18 42.09
N CYS A 4 23.68 -71.19 42.98
CA CYS A 4 24.50 -70.00 42.83
C CYS A 4 25.95 -70.29 43.25
N GLU A 5 26.89 -70.23 42.31
CA GLU A 5 28.31 -70.52 42.58
C GLU A 5 28.97 -69.54 43.57
N VAL A 6 28.37 -68.36 43.79
CA VAL A 6 28.93 -67.34 44.69
C VAL A 6 28.54 -67.59 46.15
N CYS A 7 27.35 -68.14 46.42
CA CYS A 7 26.85 -68.33 47.79
C CYS A 7 26.25 -69.70 48.09
N GLY A 8 26.30 -70.65 47.15
CA GLY A 8 25.84 -72.03 47.30
C GLY A 8 24.33 -72.21 47.45
N LYS A 9 23.53 -71.23 47.01
CA LYS A 9 22.06 -71.30 47.16
C LYS A 9 21.40 -72.01 45.99
N ASP A 10 20.60 -73.03 46.29
CA ASP A 10 19.75 -73.73 45.34
C ASP A 10 18.53 -72.90 44.91
N LEU A 11 18.42 -72.64 43.60
CA LEU A 11 17.33 -71.88 43.00
C LEU A 11 16.52 -72.74 42.05
N LYS A 12 15.23 -72.42 41.94
CA LYS A 12 14.26 -73.25 41.21
C LYS A 12 14.53 -73.28 39.70
N ASN A 13 15.07 -72.20 39.12
CA ASN A 13 15.39 -72.08 37.70
C ASN A 13 16.51 -71.04 37.44
N THR A 14 17.03 -71.01 36.22
CA THR A 14 18.09 -70.09 35.78
C THR A 14 17.66 -68.61 35.84
N GLN A 15 16.37 -68.33 35.65
CA GLN A 15 15.82 -66.98 35.74
C GLN A 15 15.83 -66.46 37.19
N GLY A 16 15.57 -67.35 38.15
CA GLY A 16 15.73 -67.10 39.58
C GLY A 16 17.19 -66.89 39.97
N LEU A 17 18.13 -67.63 39.35
CA LEU A 17 19.57 -67.39 39.49
C LEU A 17 19.99 -66.01 38.97
N SER A 18 19.50 -65.61 37.79
CA SER A 18 19.80 -64.30 37.22
C SER A 18 19.27 -63.15 38.09
N GLY A 19 18.02 -63.25 38.56
CA GLY A 19 17.45 -62.29 39.51
C GLY A 19 18.20 -62.25 40.84
N HIS A 20 18.59 -63.42 41.35
CA HIS A 20 19.38 -63.56 42.57
C HIS A 20 20.77 -62.92 42.43
N MET A 21 21.50 -63.14 41.34
CA MET A 21 22.80 -62.51 41.10
C MET A 21 22.68 -60.99 40.99
N ARG A 22 21.62 -60.46 40.37
CA ARG A 22 21.39 -59.02 40.28
C ARG A 22 21.09 -58.37 41.65
N ILE A 23 20.31 -59.05 42.51
CA ILE A 23 19.84 -58.48 43.79
C ILE A 23 20.85 -58.71 44.92
N VAL A 24 21.43 -59.90 45.00
CA VAL A 24 22.27 -60.33 46.13
C VAL A 24 23.75 -60.11 45.86
N HIS A 25 24.19 -60.30 44.62
CA HIS A 25 25.58 -60.13 44.21
C HIS A 25 25.79 -58.88 43.37
N GLY A 26 24.91 -57.88 43.54
CA GLY A 26 24.86 -56.60 42.82
C GLY A 26 26.17 -56.26 42.11
N SER A 27 26.17 -56.48 40.79
CA SER A 27 27.27 -56.17 39.87
C SER A 27 28.64 -56.76 40.25
N GLN A 28 28.75 -58.08 40.34
CA GLN A 28 30.06 -58.72 40.23
C GLN A 28 30.10 -59.77 39.12
N SER A 29 31.03 -59.51 38.19
CA SER A 29 31.52 -60.31 37.06
C SER A 29 30.93 -60.03 35.66
N LEU A 30 31.50 -59.02 34.99
CA LEU A 30 31.97 -59.21 33.62
C LEU A 30 33.43 -58.74 33.52
N PRO A 31 34.33 -59.56 32.92
CA PRO A 31 35.74 -59.22 32.79
C PRO A 31 35.96 -58.09 31.80
N GLU A 32 36.95 -57.26 32.11
CA GLU A 32 37.55 -56.23 31.27
C GLU A 32 37.85 -56.80 29.87
N GLN A 33 37.08 -56.39 28.85
CA GLN A 33 37.49 -56.37 27.45
C GLN A 33 36.35 -55.82 26.57
N TYR A 34 36.21 -54.49 26.55
CA TYR A 34 35.78 -53.78 25.35
C TYR A 34 36.34 -52.35 25.42
N GLU A 35 37.31 -52.05 24.56
CA GLU A 35 37.65 -50.68 24.22
C GLU A 35 36.48 -50.11 23.42
N SER A 36 35.63 -49.31 24.07
CA SER A 36 34.60 -48.52 23.38
C SER A 36 35.26 -47.32 22.68
N PRO A 37 34.94 -47.03 21.40
CA PRO A 37 35.30 -45.76 20.79
C PRO A 37 34.54 -44.66 21.54
N ALA A 38 35.23 -43.55 21.81
CA ALA A 38 34.71 -42.37 22.49
C ALA A 38 33.28 -42.04 22.07
N LEU A 39 32.32 -42.32 22.95
CA LEU A 39 31.01 -41.69 22.90
C LEU A 39 31.23 -40.29 23.47
N GLU A 40 31.12 -39.28 22.63
CA GLU A 40 31.09 -37.89 23.07
C GLU A 40 30.04 -37.74 24.17
N HIS A 41 30.50 -37.32 25.35
CA HIS A 41 29.63 -37.04 26.48
C HIS A 41 28.70 -35.89 26.08
N PRO A 42 27.37 -35.98 26.25
CA PRO A 42 26.52 -34.83 26.06
C PRO A 42 27.01 -33.71 27.00
N PRO A 43 27.09 -32.45 26.52
CA PRO A 43 27.58 -31.35 27.34
C PRO A 43 26.76 -31.27 28.62
N SER A 44 27.44 -31.06 29.73
CA SER A 44 26.81 -30.91 31.04
C SER A 44 25.86 -29.71 31.03
N LEU A 45 24.87 -29.69 31.94
CA LEU A 45 23.92 -28.58 32.04
C LEU A 45 24.62 -27.23 32.27
N ASP A 46 25.76 -27.23 32.95
CA ASP A 46 26.56 -26.03 33.18
C ASP A 46 27.22 -25.51 31.89
N GLU A 47 27.71 -26.41 31.02
CA GLU A 47 28.25 -26.03 29.71
C GLU A 47 27.17 -25.51 28.76
N GLN A 48 25.97 -26.10 28.79
CA GLN A 48 24.83 -25.58 28.02
C GLN A 48 24.38 -24.21 28.52
N SER A 49 24.39 -23.99 29.85
CA SER A 49 24.03 -22.71 30.45
C SER A 49 25.05 -21.63 30.11
N ALA A 50 26.34 -21.93 30.16
CA ALA A 50 27.40 -21.01 29.75
C ALA A 50 27.30 -20.68 28.24
N ALA A 51 27.00 -21.65 27.39
CA ALA A 51 26.80 -21.41 25.96
C ALA A 51 25.58 -20.50 25.68
N LEU A 52 24.50 -20.63 26.46
CA LEU A 52 23.33 -19.75 26.36
C LEU A 52 23.61 -18.34 26.88
N ASP A 53 24.35 -18.20 27.98
CA ASP A 53 24.77 -16.91 28.52
C ASP A 53 25.66 -16.15 27.54
N GLU A 54 26.55 -16.84 26.82
CA GLU A 54 27.39 -16.24 25.77
C GLU A 54 26.59 -15.84 24.52
N GLN A 55 25.50 -16.54 24.19
CA GLN A 55 24.64 -16.22 23.04
C GLN A 55 23.66 -15.07 23.32
N SER A 56 23.22 -14.93 24.57
CA SER A 56 22.27 -13.90 25.00
C SER A 56 22.66 -12.46 24.62
N PRO A 57 23.89 -11.97 24.88
CA PRO A 57 24.27 -10.61 24.50
C PRO A 57 24.27 -10.39 22.99
N SER A 58 24.61 -11.42 22.20
CA SER A 58 24.55 -11.33 20.74
C SER A 58 23.12 -11.21 20.22
N LEU A 59 22.17 -11.93 20.82
CA LEU A 59 20.75 -11.80 20.50
C LEU A 59 20.17 -10.45 20.92
N ASP A 60 20.60 -9.93 22.07
CA ASP A 60 20.21 -8.59 22.54
C ASP A 60 20.73 -7.49 21.60
N GLU A 61 21.99 -7.58 21.16
CA GLU A 61 22.56 -6.66 20.16
C GLU A 61 21.81 -6.72 18.83
N GLN A 62 21.50 -7.93 18.34
CA GLN A 62 20.71 -8.09 17.11
C GLN A 62 19.31 -7.52 17.24
N SER A 63 18.67 -7.72 18.40
CA SER A 63 17.33 -7.18 18.67
C SER A 63 17.33 -5.67 18.74
N ALA A 64 18.33 -5.07 19.40
CA ALA A 64 18.50 -3.63 19.47
C ALA A 64 18.79 -3.02 18.10
N ALA A 65 19.65 -3.67 17.29
CA ALA A 65 19.94 -3.23 15.92
C ALA A 65 18.69 -3.29 15.04
N LEU A 66 17.91 -4.36 15.13
CA LEU A 66 16.65 -4.49 14.39
C LEU A 66 15.63 -3.42 14.82
N ALA A 67 15.50 -3.16 16.11
CA ALA A 67 14.61 -2.11 16.62
C ALA A 67 15.01 -0.73 16.07
N ALA A 68 16.30 -0.39 16.08
CA ALA A 68 16.79 0.88 15.54
C ALA A 68 16.49 1.03 14.03
N VAL A 69 16.65 -0.04 13.24
CA VAL A 69 16.32 -0.03 11.80
C VAL A 69 14.81 0.15 11.58
N LEU A 70 13.97 -0.50 12.39
CA LEU A 70 12.52 -0.35 12.30
C LEU A 70 12.06 1.07 12.67
N ASP A 71 12.67 1.66 13.70
CA ASP A 71 12.40 3.05 14.08
C ASP A 71 12.79 4.03 12.96
N GLU A 72 13.96 3.85 12.34
CA GLU A 72 14.39 4.65 11.18
C GLU A 72 13.41 4.51 10.01
N TYR A 73 13.00 3.29 9.70
CA TYR A 73 12.02 3.03 8.64
C TYR A 73 10.65 3.65 8.94
N SER A 74 10.21 3.61 10.20
CA SER A 74 8.96 4.27 10.63
C SER A 74 9.02 5.77 10.39
N VAL A 75 10.14 6.41 10.75
CA VAL A 75 10.35 7.85 10.53
C VAL A 75 10.36 8.19 9.03
N GLU A 76 11.02 7.37 8.19
CA GLU A 76 11.00 7.57 6.74
C GLU A 76 9.57 7.46 6.17
N LEU A 77 8.80 6.47 6.64
CA LEU A 77 7.43 6.25 6.20
C LEU A 77 6.51 7.41 6.60
N ASP A 78 6.67 7.94 7.81
CA ASP A 78 5.93 9.11 8.29
C ASP A 78 6.25 10.35 7.45
N GLN A 79 7.53 10.59 7.14
CA GLN A 79 7.95 11.70 6.27
C GLN A 79 7.34 11.56 4.86
N ARG A 80 7.38 10.36 4.30
CA ARG A 80 6.80 10.08 2.98
C ARG A 80 5.29 10.28 2.98
N SER A 81 4.62 9.89 4.05
CA SER A 81 3.16 10.06 4.21
C SER A 81 2.81 11.54 4.28
N ALA A 82 3.53 12.33 5.07
CA ALA A 82 3.34 13.78 5.15
C ALA A 82 3.57 14.47 3.79
N ALA A 83 4.59 14.06 3.03
CA ALA A 83 4.84 14.60 1.69
C ALA A 83 3.72 14.26 0.70
N LEU A 84 3.14 13.05 0.78
CA LEU A 84 1.99 12.65 -0.03
C LEU A 84 0.73 13.42 0.33
N ASP A 85 0.50 13.68 1.62
CA ASP A 85 -0.62 14.50 2.08
C ASP A 85 -0.52 15.94 1.56
N GLU A 86 0.68 16.53 1.61
CA GLU A 86 0.93 17.87 1.06
C GLU A 86 0.68 17.93 -0.46
N GLN A 87 1.19 16.93 -1.21
CA GLN A 87 0.92 16.84 -2.65
C GLN A 87 -0.57 16.67 -2.95
N SER A 88 -1.27 15.87 -2.16
CA SER A 88 -2.72 15.64 -2.31
C SER A 88 -3.50 16.92 -2.07
N ALA A 89 -3.14 17.69 -1.04
CA ALA A 89 -3.74 18.99 -0.76
C ALA A 89 -3.49 20.01 -1.89
N ALA A 90 -2.27 20.08 -2.42
CA ALA A 90 -1.93 20.95 -3.54
C ALA A 90 -2.71 20.59 -4.81
N LEU A 91 -2.86 19.29 -5.12
CA LEU A 91 -3.67 18.83 -6.23
C LEU A 91 -5.16 19.16 -6.06
N ALA A 92 -5.69 19.03 -4.85
CA ALA A 92 -7.07 19.41 -4.54
C ALA A 92 -7.31 20.91 -4.76
N GLN A 93 -6.39 21.78 -4.30
CA GLN A 93 -6.45 23.21 -4.57
C GLN A 93 -6.45 23.53 -6.07
N ARG A 94 -5.54 22.90 -6.82
CA ARG A 94 -5.46 23.09 -8.28
C ARG A 94 -6.72 22.61 -9.00
N SER A 95 -7.37 21.56 -8.53
CA SER A 95 -8.67 21.11 -9.07
C SER A 95 -9.72 22.20 -8.89
N VAL A 96 -9.84 22.77 -7.70
CA VAL A 96 -10.80 23.86 -7.42
C VAL A 96 -10.54 25.08 -8.29
N GLU A 97 -9.27 25.45 -8.49
CA GLU A 97 -8.91 26.54 -9.40
C GLU A 97 -9.31 26.25 -10.85
N LEU A 98 -9.08 25.04 -11.35
CA LEU A 98 -9.46 24.62 -12.70
C LEU A 98 -10.98 24.61 -12.89
N ASP A 99 -11.72 24.14 -11.89
CA ASP A 99 -13.19 24.18 -11.89
C ASP A 99 -13.68 25.64 -11.95
N GLY A 100 -13.06 26.53 -11.18
CA GLY A 100 -13.33 27.96 -11.22
C GLY A 100 -13.09 28.59 -12.59
N HIS A 101 -11.93 28.31 -13.22
CA HIS A 101 -11.63 28.80 -14.58
C HIS A 101 -12.62 28.25 -15.61
N SER A 102 -13.01 26.99 -15.50
CA SER A 102 -13.96 26.35 -16.41
C SER A 102 -15.33 26.99 -16.32
N ALA A 103 -15.82 27.25 -15.09
CA ALA A 103 -17.08 27.93 -14.86
C ALA A 103 -17.06 29.38 -15.39
N ALA A 104 -15.96 30.11 -15.16
CA ALA A 104 -15.80 31.47 -15.66
C ALA A 104 -15.80 31.52 -17.20
N LEU A 105 -15.08 30.60 -17.85
CA LEU A 105 -15.06 30.52 -19.31
C LEU A 105 -16.44 30.18 -19.88
N ALA A 106 -17.16 29.24 -19.26
CA ALA A 106 -18.52 28.91 -19.67
C ALA A 106 -19.45 30.13 -19.60
N ALA A 107 -19.40 30.90 -18.50
CA ALA A 107 -20.21 32.10 -18.34
C ALA A 107 -19.91 33.16 -19.41
N VAL A 108 -18.64 33.39 -19.75
CA VAL A 108 -18.23 34.31 -20.82
C VAL A 108 -18.74 33.85 -22.19
N LEU A 109 -18.66 32.54 -22.47
CA LEU A 109 -19.15 32.00 -23.73
C LEU A 109 -20.67 32.12 -23.85
N ASP A 110 -21.41 31.91 -22.76
CA ASP A 110 -22.86 32.09 -22.72
C ASP A 110 -23.24 33.57 -22.98
N GLU A 111 -22.55 34.51 -22.34
CA GLU A 111 -22.76 35.95 -22.58
C GLU A 111 -22.49 36.31 -24.04
N TYR A 112 -21.38 35.84 -24.61
CA TYR A 112 -21.03 36.08 -25.99
C TYR A 112 -22.04 35.47 -26.97
N SER A 113 -22.56 34.26 -26.67
CA SER A 113 -23.62 33.63 -27.46
C SER A 113 -24.88 34.49 -27.49
N VAL A 114 -25.30 35.00 -26.33
CA VAL A 114 -26.47 35.90 -26.22
C VAL A 114 -26.25 37.19 -27.01
N GLU A 115 -25.06 37.80 -26.93
CA GLU A 115 -24.74 39.00 -27.72
C GLU A 115 -24.79 38.73 -29.23
N LEU A 116 -24.25 37.57 -29.65
CA LEU A 116 -24.26 37.18 -31.06
C LEU A 116 -25.68 36.95 -31.57
N ASP A 117 -26.54 36.29 -30.78
CA ASP A 117 -27.96 36.09 -31.10
C ASP A 117 -28.70 37.42 -31.25
N GLN A 118 -28.47 38.37 -30.34
CA GLN A 118 -29.05 39.71 -30.42
C GLN A 118 -28.60 40.44 -31.69
N ARG A 119 -27.31 40.37 -32.03
CA ARG A 119 -26.77 40.98 -33.24
C ARG A 119 -27.32 40.34 -34.51
N SER A 120 -27.50 39.02 -34.51
CA SER A 120 -28.15 38.30 -35.62
C SER A 120 -29.59 38.78 -35.79
N ALA A 121 -30.38 38.79 -34.72
CA ALA A 121 -31.76 39.26 -34.77
C ALA A 121 -31.88 40.71 -35.27
N ALA A 122 -30.97 41.59 -34.86
CA ALA A 122 -30.91 42.96 -35.34
C ALA A 122 -30.58 43.05 -36.85
N LEU A 123 -29.68 42.21 -37.34
CA LEU A 123 -29.35 42.11 -38.76
C LEU A 123 -30.52 41.54 -39.58
N ASP A 124 -31.20 40.53 -39.06
CA ASP A 124 -32.38 39.92 -39.69
C ASP A 124 -33.50 40.95 -39.80
N HIS A 125 -33.80 41.68 -38.73
CA HIS A 125 -34.75 42.79 -38.76
C HIS A 125 -34.37 43.84 -39.80
N ARG A 126 -33.10 44.27 -39.82
CA ARG A 126 -32.65 45.29 -40.78
C ARG A 126 -32.78 44.80 -42.22
N SER A 127 -32.49 43.52 -42.46
CA SER A 127 -32.63 42.88 -43.77
C SER A 127 -34.08 42.73 -44.20
N ALA A 128 -35.00 42.51 -43.25
CA ALA A 128 -36.44 42.43 -43.51
C ALA A 128 -37.05 43.80 -43.87
N VAL A 129 -36.60 44.90 -43.26
CA VAL A 129 -37.19 46.24 -43.45
C VAL A 129 -36.56 47.02 -44.63
N LEU A 130 -35.31 46.71 -45.00
CA LEU A 130 -34.61 47.42 -46.09
C LEU A 130 -35.37 47.40 -47.43
N PRO A 131 -35.96 46.27 -47.89
CA PRO A 131 -36.70 46.23 -49.15
C PRO A 131 -37.88 47.20 -49.17
N ASP A 132 -38.70 47.22 -48.11
CA ASP A 132 -39.86 48.10 -48.01
C ASP A 132 -39.43 49.58 -47.99
N ALA A 133 -38.35 49.90 -47.27
CA ALA A 133 -37.79 51.25 -47.26
C ALA A 133 -37.29 51.69 -48.65
N LEU A 134 -36.66 50.78 -49.41
CA LEU A 134 -36.22 51.05 -50.78
C LEU A 134 -37.39 51.23 -51.74
N VAL A 135 -38.44 50.39 -51.64
CA VAL A 135 -39.67 50.51 -52.43
C VAL A 135 -40.37 51.83 -52.14
N GLY A 136 -40.52 52.19 -50.86
CA GLY A 136 -41.11 53.47 -50.45
C GLY A 136 -40.34 54.66 -51.01
N ARG A 137 -38.99 54.63 -50.93
CA ARG A 137 -38.14 55.67 -51.51
C ARG A 137 -38.27 55.77 -53.03
N TYR A 138 -38.30 54.63 -53.73
CA TYR A 138 -38.49 54.60 -55.18
C TYR A 138 -39.83 55.23 -55.58
N LYS A 139 -40.92 54.82 -54.92
CA LYS A 139 -42.26 55.36 -55.17
C LYS A 139 -42.31 56.88 -54.97
N PHE A 140 -41.78 57.38 -53.85
CA PHE A 140 -41.72 58.82 -53.58
C PHE A 140 -40.97 59.61 -54.66
N LEU A 141 -39.81 59.10 -55.12
CA LEU A 141 -39.04 59.74 -56.19
C LEU A 141 -39.80 59.73 -57.52
N THR A 142 -40.51 58.65 -57.85
CA THR A 142 -41.34 58.59 -59.06
C THR A 142 -42.48 59.62 -59.03
N GLU A 143 -43.19 59.75 -57.91
CA GLU A 143 -44.28 60.71 -57.74
C GLU A 143 -43.78 62.17 -57.81
N LEU A 144 -42.63 62.47 -57.19
CA LEU A 144 -41.98 63.78 -57.31
C LEU A 144 -41.62 64.11 -58.75
N GLY A 145 -41.05 63.16 -59.49
CA GLY A 145 -40.70 63.34 -60.91
C GLY A 145 -41.93 63.68 -61.77
N VAL A 146 -43.05 62.98 -61.55
CA VAL A 146 -44.32 63.26 -62.22
C VAL A 146 -44.85 64.65 -61.85
N SER A 147 -44.82 65.02 -60.56
CA SER A 147 -45.27 66.34 -60.07
C SER A 147 -44.45 67.51 -60.63
N ILE A 148 -43.14 67.35 -60.77
CA ILE A 148 -42.26 68.37 -61.34
C ILE A 148 -42.56 68.54 -62.83
N LYS A 149 -42.70 67.44 -63.57
CA LYS A 149 -42.98 67.48 -65.02
C LYS A 149 -44.33 68.13 -65.34
N GLY A 150 -45.36 67.87 -64.51
CA GLY A 150 -46.68 68.51 -64.65
C GLY A 150 -46.73 69.98 -64.25
N ARG A 151 -45.71 70.53 -63.59
CA ARG A 151 -45.59 71.97 -63.28
C ARG A 151 -44.80 72.77 -64.33
N ILE A 152 -44.08 72.08 -65.22
CA ILE A 152 -43.20 72.70 -66.23
C ILE A 152 -43.86 72.71 -67.63
N LEU A 153 -44.88 71.87 -67.85
CA LEU A 153 -45.73 71.84 -69.06
C LEU A 153 -46.97 72.70 -68.87
#